data_AF-A0A2W0B635-F1
#
_entry.id   AF-A0A2W0B635-F1
#
_cell.length_a   1.000
_cell.length_b   1.000
_cell.length_c   1.000
_cell.angle_alpha   90.00
_cell.angle_beta   90.00
_cell.angle_gamma   90.00
#
_symmetry.space_group_name_H-M   'P 1'
#
loop_
_entity.id
_entity.type
_entity.pdbx_description
1 polymer ?
#
loop_
_entity_poly.entity_id
_entity_poly.type
_entity_poly.pdbx_seq_one_letter_code
_entity_poly.pdbx_strand_id
1 'polypeptide(L)'
;MKIARPVSLLLTVCFAFCVSIRSEAQLGHWQGWCEVGGHTDETAPNFVQASYPSCTVNVYLSGTTNHAVIYSDLQSTVLPNPFTARADASFGFYARQGVAYDVLTSGAGMPVPFKYSYVMTSGQGGIVSSPAASQTITGHTLTLSGSAPLVVESAALLTATSTQ
;
A
#
# COMPACT_ATOMS: atom_id res chain seq x y z
N MET A 1 36.84 47.86 -17.75
CA MET A 1 36.36 46.54 -18.18
C MET A 1 35.95 45.76 -16.92
N LYS A 2 34.67 45.81 -16.52
CA LYS A 2 34.16 45.22 -15.26
C LYS A 2 33.72 43.79 -15.53
N ILE A 3 34.53 42.82 -15.11
CA ILE A 3 34.20 41.38 -15.11
C ILE A 3 33.24 41.16 -13.95
N ALA A 4 31.94 41.09 -14.25
CA ALA A 4 30.91 40.73 -13.29
C ALA A 4 30.29 39.39 -13.69
N ARG A 5 30.08 38.54 -12.67
CA ARG A 5 29.14 37.38 -12.59
C ARG A 5 29.73 35.96 -12.66
N PRO A 6 30.44 35.49 -11.63
CA PRO A 6 30.56 34.05 -11.32
C PRO A 6 29.40 33.51 -10.45
N VAL A 7 28.76 34.36 -9.63
CA VAL A 7 27.71 33.94 -8.67
C VAL A 7 26.41 33.50 -9.34
N SER A 8 26.07 34.08 -10.51
CA SER A 8 24.86 33.72 -11.25
C SER A 8 24.96 32.38 -11.99
N LEU A 9 26.16 31.86 -12.23
CA LEU A 9 26.36 30.57 -12.88
C LEU A 9 26.25 29.42 -11.84
N LEU A 10 26.73 29.66 -10.62
CA LEU A 10 26.72 28.68 -9.53
C LEU A 10 25.29 28.36 -9.04
N LEU A 11 24.41 29.37 -9.00
CA LEU A 11 23.03 29.20 -8.53
C LEU A 11 22.18 28.34 -9.50
N THR A 12 22.41 28.47 -10.81
CA THR A 12 21.65 27.78 -11.86
C THR A 12 22.01 26.29 -11.95
N VAL A 13 23.28 25.94 -11.71
CA VAL A 13 23.73 24.54 -11.67
C VAL A 13 23.13 23.79 -10.47
N CYS A 14 22.96 24.47 -9.33
CA CYS A 14 22.33 23.90 -8.13
C CYS A 14 20.83 23.61 -8.35
N PHE A 15 20.13 24.52 -9.03
CA PHE A 15 18.70 24.34 -9.34
C PHE A 15 18.45 23.21 -10.34
N ALA A 16 19.33 23.00 -11.31
CA ALA A 16 19.24 21.88 -12.26
C ALA A 16 19.53 20.51 -11.59
N PHE A 17 20.40 20.48 -10.57
CA PHE A 17 20.72 19.25 -9.85
C PHE A 17 19.62 18.83 -8.87
N CYS A 18 18.85 19.77 -8.32
CA CYS A 18 17.74 19.50 -7.40
C CYS A 18 16.45 18.97 -8.07
N VAL A 19 16.28 19.07 -9.39
CA VAL A 19 15.05 18.62 -10.09
C VAL A 19 15.11 17.13 -10.48
N SER A 20 16.27 16.48 -10.36
CA SER A 20 16.44 15.06 -10.72
C SER A 20 16.20 14.08 -9.55
N ILE A 21 15.42 14.48 -8.54
CA ILE A 21 14.99 13.55 -7.49
C ILE A 21 14.17 12.47 -8.19
N ARG A 22 14.75 11.27 -8.25
CA ARG A 22 14.09 10.12 -8.86
C ARG A 22 12.72 9.98 -8.22
N SER A 23 11.69 9.98 -9.04
CA SER A 23 10.38 9.49 -8.64
C SER A 23 10.54 8.00 -8.39
N GLU A 24 10.89 7.64 -7.15
CA GLU A 24 10.82 6.26 -6.70
C GLU A 24 9.37 5.81 -6.87
N ALA A 25 9.17 4.72 -7.61
CA ALA A 25 7.85 4.15 -7.78
C ALA A 25 7.30 3.84 -6.38
N GLN A 26 6.29 4.59 -5.95
CA GLN A 26 5.73 4.44 -4.61
C GLN A 26 5.21 3.00 -4.48
N LEU A 27 5.74 2.25 -3.52
CA LEU A 27 5.27 0.91 -3.21
C LEU A 27 4.07 1.00 -2.28
N GLY A 28 3.02 0.25 -2.57
CA GLY A 28 1.85 0.12 -1.72
C GLY A 28 1.79 -1.29 -1.15
N HIS A 29 1.20 -1.43 0.04
CA HIS A 29 1.02 -2.72 0.68
C HIS A 29 -0.34 -3.31 0.32
N TRP A 30 -0.39 -4.62 0.10
CA TRP A 30 -1.65 -5.35 0.07
C TRP A 30 -1.50 -6.69 0.81
N GLN A 31 -2.58 -7.10 1.46
CA GLN A 31 -2.62 -8.30 2.30
C GLN A 31 -3.96 -9.00 2.14
N GLY A 32 -3.95 -10.31 2.37
CA GLY A 32 -5.13 -11.16 2.33
C GLY A 32 -4.94 -12.44 3.11
N TRP A 33 -5.93 -13.32 3.01
CA TRP A 33 -5.95 -14.63 3.64
C TRP A 33 -6.21 -15.69 2.59
N CYS A 34 -5.64 -16.88 2.78
CA CYS A 34 -6.02 -18.02 1.98
C CYS A 34 -7.28 -18.64 2.55
N GLU A 35 -8.43 -18.28 1.99
CA GLU A 35 -9.72 -18.67 2.51
C GLU A 35 -10.74 -18.98 1.40
N VAL A 36 -11.65 -19.92 1.69
CA VAL A 36 -12.76 -20.27 0.82
C VAL A 36 -14.04 -20.36 1.65
N GLY A 37 -15.04 -19.58 1.27
CA GLY A 37 -16.37 -19.64 1.86
C GLY A 37 -17.18 -20.83 1.33
N GLY A 38 -18.26 -21.17 2.02
CA GLY A 38 -19.14 -22.27 1.63
C GLY A 38 -18.59 -23.66 1.96
N HIS A 39 -17.59 -23.75 2.85
CA HIS A 39 -17.16 -25.01 3.40
C HIS A 39 -18.22 -25.52 4.39
N THR A 40 -18.56 -26.80 4.32
CA THR A 40 -19.52 -27.41 5.24
C THR A 40 -18.75 -27.96 6.43
N ASP A 41 -19.11 -27.53 7.63
CA ASP A 41 -18.60 -28.13 8.85
C ASP A 41 -19.10 -29.58 8.94
N GLU A 42 -18.19 -30.52 9.18
CA GLU A 42 -18.55 -31.95 9.31
C GLU A 42 -19.41 -32.21 10.57
N THR A 43 -19.41 -31.27 11.52
CA THR A 43 -20.12 -31.39 12.80
C THR A 43 -21.46 -30.66 12.85
N ALA A 44 -21.75 -29.78 11.88
CA ALA A 44 -23.03 -29.09 11.76
C ALA A 44 -23.29 -28.66 10.31
N PRO A 45 -24.54 -28.64 9.82
CA PRO A 45 -24.87 -28.26 8.43
C PRO A 45 -24.71 -26.76 8.13
N ASN A 46 -23.86 -26.05 8.88
CA ASN A 46 -23.60 -24.64 8.71
C ASN A 46 -22.48 -24.43 7.67
N PHE A 47 -22.63 -23.38 6.87
CA PHE A 47 -21.55 -22.92 6.00
C PHE A 47 -20.57 -22.07 6.81
N VAL A 48 -19.29 -22.38 6.67
CA VAL A 48 -18.18 -21.67 7.31
C VAL A 48 -17.18 -21.17 6.27
N GLN A 49 -16.26 -20.33 6.72
CA GLN A 49 -15.10 -19.89 5.95
C GLN A 49 -13.89 -20.70 6.39
N ALA A 50 -13.38 -21.54 5.50
CA ALA A 50 -12.21 -22.37 5.77
C ALA A 50 -10.93 -21.58 5.44
N SER A 51 -9.95 -21.63 6.33
CA SER A 51 -8.60 -21.08 6.10
C SER A 51 -7.63 -22.18 5.69
N TYR A 52 -6.71 -21.87 4.79
CA TYR A 52 -5.72 -22.81 4.23
C TYR A 52 -4.28 -22.32 4.51
N PRO A 53 -3.72 -22.65 5.68
CA PRO A 53 -2.34 -22.30 6.04
C PRO A 53 -1.31 -22.77 5.02
N SER A 54 -0.26 -21.98 4.78
CA SER A 54 0.82 -22.35 3.84
C SER A 54 0.37 -22.63 2.40
N CYS A 55 -0.76 -22.03 1.96
CA CYS A 55 -1.15 -22.01 0.55
C CYS A 55 -0.06 -21.36 -0.34
N THR A 56 -0.12 -21.64 -1.63
CA THR A 56 0.67 -20.96 -2.66
C THR A 56 -0.05 -19.70 -3.13
N VAL A 57 0.65 -18.58 -3.16
CA VAL A 57 0.17 -17.28 -3.64
C VAL A 57 0.91 -16.92 -4.93
N ASN A 58 0.14 -16.69 -6.00
CA ASN A 58 0.64 -16.20 -7.28
C ASN A 58 0.08 -14.80 -7.51
N VAL A 59 0.94 -13.85 -7.91
CA VAL A 59 0.53 -12.48 -8.22
C VAL A 59 0.79 -12.18 -9.69
N TYR A 60 -0.23 -11.81 -10.43
CA TYR A 60 -0.16 -11.48 -11.85
C TYR A 60 -0.44 -10.01 -12.08
N LEU A 61 0.09 -9.47 -13.18
CA LEU A 61 -0.44 -8.21 -13.72
C LEU A 61 -1.88 -8.44 -14.16
N SER A 62 -2.81 -7.57 -13.76
CA SER A 62 -4.24 -7.83 -13.94
C SER A 62 -4.61 -8.05 -15.41
N GLY A 63 -5.44 -9.06 -15.66
CA GLY A 63 -5.88 -9.44 -17.00
C GLY A 63 -4.81 -10.18 -17.84
N THR A 64 -3.70 -10.59 -17.22
CA THR A 64 -2.61 -11.32 -17.89
C THR A 64 -2.23 -12.60 -17.14
N THR A 65 -1.37 -13.41 -17.76
CA THR A 65 -0.70 -14.56 -17.11
C THR A 65 0.74 -14.23 -16.71
N ASN A 66 1.18 -12.97 -16.84
CA ASN A 66 2.53 -12.55 -16.52
C ASN A 66 2.66 -12.30 -15.02
N HIS A 67 3.65 -12.93 -14.38
CA HIS A 67 3.94 -12.70 -12.98
C HIS A 67 4.37 -11.25 -12.74
N ALA A 68 3.81 -10.64 -11.70
CA ALA A 68 4.22 -9.32 -11.25
C ALA A 68 5.53 -9.39 -10.46
N VAL A 69 6.34 -8.33 -10.56
CA VAL A 69 7.44 -8.09 -9.61
C VAL A 69 6.83 -7.52 -8.34
N ILE A 70 7.02 -8.22 -7.23
CA ILE A 70 6.52 -7.86 -5.90
C ILE A 70 7.68 -7.85 -4.90
N TYR A 71 7.46 -7.21 -3.76
CA TYR A 71 8.51 -6.94 -2.77
C TYR A 71 8.06 -7.35 -1.37
N SER A 72 9.02 -7.69 -0.50
CA SER A 72 8.77 -8.03 0.90
C SER A 72 8.69 -6.81 1.82
N ASP A 73 9.19 -5.66 1.37
CA ASP A 73 9.29 -4.42 2.14
C ASP A 73 9.19 -3.17 1.24
N LEU A 74 9.22 -1.98 1.87
CA LEU A 74 9.22 -0.68 1.18
C LEU A 74 10.58 -0.31 0.59
N GLN A 75 11.65 -1.03 0.96
CA GLN A 75 13.01 -0.85 0.48
C GLN A 75 13.26 -1.59 -0.84
N SER A 76 12.19 -2.14 -1.45
CA SER A 76 12.22 -2.84 -2.73
C SER A 76 13.03 -4.14 -2.71
N THR A 77 13.05 -4.86 -1.58
CA THR A 77 13.57 -6.24 -1.54
C THR A 77 12.64 -7.15 -2.33
N VAL A 78 13.12 -7.72 -3.44
CA VAL A 78 12.30 -8.57 -4.32
C VAL A 78 11.84 -9.82 -3.57
N LEU A 79 10.53 -10.06 -3.58
CA LEU A 79 9.90 -11.27 -3.05
C LEU A 79 9.69 -12.27 -4.20
N PRO A 80 10.04 -13.56 -4.03
CA PRO A 80 9.73 -14.58 -5.03
C PRO A 80 8.24 -14.63 -5.35
N ASN A 81 7.92 -14.91 -6.61
CA ASN A 81 6.54 -15.04 -7.08
C ASN A 81 6.50 -16.23 -8.06
N PRO A 82 5.82 -17.33 -7.70
CA PRO A 82 4.99 -17.54 -6.51
C PRO A 82 5.72 -17.61 -5.17
N PHE A 83 4.98 -17.41 -4.08
CA PHE A 83 5.46 -17.61 -2.69
C PHE A 83 4.43 -18.34 -1.82
N THR A 84 4.86 -18.80 -0.65
CA THR A 84 4.03 -19.52 0.32
C THR A 84 3.49 -18.57 1.39
N ALA A 85 2.19 -18.66 1.71
CA ALA A 85 1.58 -17.91 2.78
C ALA A 85 2.07 -18.37 4.17
N ARG A 86 1.78 -17.57 5.19
CA ARG A 86 2.15 -17.86 6.58
C ARG A 86 1.31 -19.00 7.17
N ALA A 87 1.73 -19.48 8.34
CA ALA A 87 1.07 -20.57 9.07
C ALA A 87 -0.33 -20.21 9.60
N ASP A 88 -0.67 -18.91 9.67
CA ASP A 88 -2.01 -18.42 9.98
C ASP A 88 -2.89 -18.24 8.73
N ALA A 89 -2.42 -18.69 7.56
CA ALA A 89 -3.03 -18.47 6.24
C ALA A 89 -3.00 -17.02 5.75
N SER A 90 -2.35 -16.08 6.47
CA SER A 90 -2.16 -14.71 5.99
C SER A 90 -1.07 -14.64 4.93
N PHE A 91 -1.20 -13.68 4.04
CA PHE A 91 -0.12 -13.31 3.13
C PHE A 91 -0.17 -11.80 2.87
N GLY A 92 0.96 -11.24 2.45
CA GLY A 92 1.04 -9.83 2.08
C GLY A 92 2.30 -9.56 1.27
N PHE A 93 2.25 -8.51 0.46
CA PHE A 93 3.35 -8.08 -0.38
C PHE A 93 3.26 -6.58 -0.65
N TYR A 94 4.37 -6.02 -1.09
CA TYR A 94 4.45 -4.67 -1.61
C TYR A 94 4.52 -4.71 -3.14
N ALA A 95 3.82 -3.80 -3.80
CA ALA A 95 3.89 -3.67 -5.26
C ALA A 95 3.74 -2.21 -5.68
N ARG A 96 3.94 -1.94 -6.98
CA ARG A 96 3.89 -0.59 -7.51
C ARG A 96 2.46 -0.04 -7.42
N GLN A 97 2.33 1.15 -6.83
CA GLN A 97 1.04 1.84 -6.76
C GLN A 97 0.52 2.25 -8.15
N GLY A 98 -0.81 2.35 -8.25
CA GLY A 98 -1.50 2.70 -9.50
C GLY A 98 -1.49 1.59 -10.56
N VAL A 99 -1.07 0.37 -10.19
CA VAL A 99 -1.14 -0.83 -11.04
C VAL A 99 -2.15 -1.80 -10.42
N ALA A 100 -2.95 -2.44 -11.27
CA ALA A 100 -3.88 -3.48 -10.86
C ALA A 100 -3.24 -4.86 -10.96
N TYR A 101 -3.51 -5.70 -9.98
CA TYR A 101 -2.98 -7.05 -9.85
C TYR A 101 -4.10 -8.07 -9.70
N ASP A 102 -3.86 -9.29 -10.16
CA ASP A 102 -4.71 -10.45 -9.87
C ASP A 102 -3.93 -11.39 -8.95
N VAL A 103 -4.53 -11.78 -7.82
CA VAL A 103 -3.88 -12.67 -6.85
C VAL A 103 -4.62 -13.99 -6.80
N LEU A 104 -3.91 -15.06 -7.12
CA LEU A 104 -4.42 -16.43 -7.13
C LEU A 104 -3.83 -17.21 -5.96
N THR A 105 -4.70 -17.71 -5.09
CA THR A 105 -4.35 -18.59 -3.97
C THR A 105 -4.71 -20.03 -4.31
N SER A 106 -3.86 -20.99 -3.96
CA SER A 106 -4.07 -22.41 -4.24
C SER A 106 -3.25 -23.32 -3.31
N GLY A 107 -3.43 -24.64 -3.40
CA GLY A 107 -2.64 -25.61 -2.60
C GLY A 107 -3.15 -25.76 -1.17
N ALA A 108 -2.33 -26.36 -0.29
CA ALA A 108 -2.65 -26.60 1.13
C ALA A 108 -4.01 -27.28 1.41
N GLY A 109 -4.49 -28.13 0.48
CA GLY A 109 -5.79 -28.80 0.60
C GLY A 109 -6.99 -27.95 0.16
N MET A 110 -6.75 -26.76 -0.43
CA MET A 110 -7.79 -25.91 -1.00
C MET A 110 -8.50 -26.62 -2.16
N PRO A 111 -9.84 -26.80 -2.12
CA PRO A 111 -10.58 -27.55 -3.14
C PRO A 111 -10.50 -26.92 -4.54
N VAL A 112 -10.57 -25.59 -4.60
CA VAL A 112 -10.52 -24.81 -5.84
C VAL A 112 -9.69 -23.55 -5.58
N PRO A 113 -8.75 -23.20 -6.48
CA PRO A 113 -8.02 -21.94 -6.37
C PRO A 113 -8.95 -20.72 -6.28
N PHE A 114 -8.65 -19.80 -5.37
CA PHE A 114 -9.42 -18.57 -5.21
C PHE A 114 -8.65 -17.35 -5.75
N LYS A 115 -9.33 -16.49 -6.52
CA LYS A 115 -8.73 -15.34 -7.19
C LYS A 115 -9.31 -14.01 -6.70
N TYR A 116 -8.44 -13.15 -6.15
CA TYR A 116 -8.71 -11.73 -5.96
C TYR A 116 -8.40 -11.01 -7.27
N SER A 117 -9.41 -10.45 -7.93
CA SER A 117 -9.23 -9.74 -9.20
C SER A 117 -9.11 -8.25 -8.98
N TYR A 118 -8.31 -7.58 -9.79
CA TYR A 118 -8.22 -6.12 -9.84
C TYR A 118 -7.86 -5.48 -8.48
N VAL A 119 -6.93 -6.11 -7.77
CA VAL A 119 -6.36 -5.60 -6.52
C VAL A 119 -5.45 -4.42 -6.83
N MET A 120 -5.66 -3.31 -6.13
CA MET A 120 -4.76 -2.15 -6.19
C MET A 120 -4.08 -1.95 -4.84
N THR A 121 -2.76 -1.78 -4.87
CA THR A 121 -2.00 -1.39 -3.68
C THR A 121 -2.17 0.11 -3.45
N SER A 122 -2.65 0.53 -2.29
CA SER A 122 -2.62 1.93 -1.89
C SER A 122 -1.28 2.25 -1.23
N GLY A 123 -0.73 3.41 -1.55
CA GLY A 123 0.30 4.01 -0.70
C GLY A 123 -0.34 4.43 0.60
N GLN A 124 0.34 4.17 1.71
CA GLN A 124 0.03 4.84 2.97
C GLN A 124 0.30 6.34 2.79
N GLY A 125 -0.67 7.08 2.24
CA GLY A 125 -0.92 8.45 2.65
C GLY A 125 -1.63 8.37 3.98
N GLY A 126 -0.92 8.66 5.07
CA GLY A 126 -1.33 8.40 6.44
C GLY A 126 -2.81 8.71 6.71
N ILE A 127 -3.58 7.66 7.05
CA ILE A 127 -4.84 7.87 7.74
C ILE A 127 -4.48 7.94 9.22
N VAL A 128 -4.69 9.11 9.81
CA VAL A 128 -4.70 9.30 11.25
C VAL A 128 -5.91 8.56 11.78
N SER A 129 -5.79 7.26 12.06
CA SER A 129 -6.80 6.52 12.81
C SER A 129 -6.62 6.83 14.30
N SER A 130 -6.89 8.08 14.69
CA SER A 130 -7.22 8.34 16.09
C SER A 130 -8.67 7.87 16.31
N PRO A 131 -8.93 6.96 17.25
CA PRO A 131 -10.26 6.35 17.45
C PRO A 131 -11.32 7.32 18.02
N ALA A 132 -11.12 8.63 17.95
CA ALA A 132 -11.98 9.62 18.64
C ALA A 132 -12.41 10.83 17.79
N ALA A 133 -12.00 10.96 16.53
CA ALA A 133 -12.39 12.11 15.70
C ALA A 133 -13.20 11.68 14.47
N SER A 134 -14.46 12.09 14.42
CA SER A 134 -15.25 12.09 13.19
C SER A 134 -14.63 13.12 12.23
N GLN A 135 -14.04 12.65 11.13
CA GLN A 135 -13.41 13.53 10.15
C GLN A 135 -14.38 13.77 8.99
N THR A 136 -14.84 15.01 8.86
CA THR A 136 -15.62 15.46 7.70
C THR A 136 -14.68 16.19 6.75
N ILE A 137 -14.41 15.58 5.59
CA ILE A 137 -13.64 16.24 4.53
C ILE A 137 -14.62 17.00 3.64
N THR A 138 -14.58 18.33 3.66
CA THR A 138 -15.30 19.17 2.69
C THR A 138 -14.32 20.16 2.07
N GLY A 139 -14.13 20.08 0.75
CA GLY A 139 -13.50 21.16 -0.03
C GLY A 139 -12.04 21.52 0.29
N HIS A 140 -11.20 20.54 0.68
CA HIS A 140 -9.76 20.71 0.99
C HIS A 140 -9.43 21.39 2.34
N THR A 141 -10.36 21.43 3.28
CA THR A 141 -10.06 21.84 4.67
C THR A 141 -10.29 20.67 5.61
N LEU A 142 -9.26 20.31 6.38
CA LEU A 142 -9.30 19.22 7.37
C LEU A 142 -9.54 19.84 8.75
N THR A 143 -10.78 19.82 9.22
CA THR A 143 -11.15 20.30 10.55
C THR A 143 -11.10 19.13 11.54
N LEU A 144 -10.18 19.19 12.51
CA LEU A 144 -10.10 18.25 13.62
C LEU A 144 -10.79 18.89 14.83
N SER A 145 -11.90 18.32 15.29
CA SER A 145 -12.52 18.70 16.57
C SER A 145 -12.13 17.69 17.64
N GLY A 146 -11.21 18.09 18.52
CA GLY A 146 -10.75 17.27 19.64
C GLY A 146 -9.75 18.03 20.51
N SER A 147 -9.73 17.75 21.81
CA SER A 147 -8.93 18.46 22.83
C SER A 147 -7.53 17.87 23.07
N ALA A 148 -7.05 16.98 22.21
CA ALA A 148 -5.71 16.41 22.34
C ALA A 148 -4.64 17.30 21.67
N PRO A 149 -3.41 17.38 22.24
CA PRO A 149 -2.33 18.16 21.65
C PRO A 149 -1.95 17.61 20.26
N LEU A 150 -1.99 18.48 19.25
CA LEU A 150 -1.66 18.16 17.86
C LEU A 150 -0.14 18.09 17.68
N VAL A 151 0.40 16.88 17.48
CA VAL A 151 1.79 16.70 17.04
C VAL A 151 1.76 16.60 15.51
N VAL A 152 2.11 17.68 14.82
CA VAL A 152 2.26 17.69 13.35
C VAL A 152 3.71 17.39 13.01
N GLU A 153 4.01 16.17 12.58
CA GLU A 153 5.37 15.71 12.31
C GLU A 153 5.86 16.02 10.87
N SER A 154 5.03 16.62 10.03
CA SER A 154 5.46 17.14 8.72
C SER A 154 4.69 18.40 8.31
N ALA A 155 5.38 19.53 8.25
CA ALA A 155 4.83 20.83 7.83
C ALA A 155 4.68 20.90 6.30
N ALA A 156 3.75 20.13 5.73
CA ALA A 156 3.17 20.47 4.45
C ALA A 156 2.06 21.50 4.69
N LEU A 157 2.45 22.78 4.68
CA LEU A 157 1.63 24.00 4.60
C LEU A 157 0.15 23.84 5.05
N LEU A 158 -0.10 23.55 6.33
CA LEU A 158 -1.42 23.70 6.93
C LEU A 158 -1.47 25.03 7.67
N THR A 159 -2.24 25.98 7.14
CA THR A 159 -2.62 27.20 7.86
C THR A 159 -3.70 26.81 8.88
N ALA A 160 -3.30 26.51 10.12
CA ALA A 160 -4.24 26.26 11.20
C ALA A 160 -4.75 27.60 11.75
N THR A 161 -6.02 27.93 11.51
CA THR A 161 -6.69 29.06 12.19
C THR A 161 -7.40 28.52 13.41
N SER A 162 -6.86 28.80 14.60
CA SER A 162 -7.52 28.49 15.88
C SER A 162 -8.54 29.59 16.19
N THR A 163 -9.83 29.29 16.13
CA THR A 163 -10.87 30.13 16.75
C THR A 163 -11.07 29.68 18.19
N GLN A 164 -10.68 30.54 19.14
CA GLN A 164 -11.17 30.47 20.52
C GLN A 164 -12.61 30.98 20.60
#